data_AF-A0A1G3NYD5-F1
#
_entry.id   AF-A0A1G3NYD5-F1
#
_cell.length_a   1.000
_cell.length_b   1.000
_cell.length_c   1.000
_cell.angle_alpha   90.00
_cell.angle_beta   90.00
_cell.angle_gamma   90.00
#
_symmetry.space_group_name_H-M   'P 1'
#
loop_
_entity.id
_entity.type
_entity.pdbx_description
1 polymer ?
#
loop_
_entity_poly.entity_id
_entity_poly.type
_entity_poly.pdbx_seq_one_letter_code
_entity_poly.pdbx_strand_id
1 'polypeptide(L)'
;MESFDDIKILFKETREQFDKMKEQSEALYKQSLLELEQSKLDREEFKLDREEFKEIRKQFKDISEMQKMNEVIHKRNEEILLQYKIENQKKFKETEELFKLRVIEGKKELKKLGEYIGNVANNQGDVAEEFFFNTLQHEMKIGSYVFNSIIPNLTSSKGKLTDEFDIVMVNGNTLAIIETKYKTHVNDIEKLKEKKIPNFQKLFPVYNNFTIYAGIAGFHINKDVIEKAEEYGFFILKRHGKLVEADTKFMKDQRVS
;
A
#
# COMPACT_ATOMS: atom_id res chain seq x y z
N MET A 1 9.61 112.92 -87.02
CA MET A 1 8.88 113.38 -85.81
C MET A 1 7.86 112.30 -85.54
N GLU A 2 8.22 111.32 -84.71
CA GLU A 2 7.26 110.31 -84.24
C GLU A 2 6.13 111.02 -83.48
N SER A 3 4.88 110.59 -83.68
CA SER A 3 3.70 111.37 -83.32
C SER A 3 3.29 111.14 -81.87
N PHE A 4 2.64 112.14 -81.26
CA PHE A 4 2.16 112.09 -79.87
C PHE A 4 1.16 110.95 -79.59
N ASP A 5 0.55 110.39 -80.64
CA ASP A 5 -0.40 109.28 -80.56
C ASP A 5 0.30 107.93 -80.38
N ASP A 6 1.50 107.76 -80.94
CA ASP A 6 2.34 106.56 -80.76
C ASP A 6 2.73 106.39 -79.28
N ILE A 7 3.00 107.51 -78.59
CA ILE A 7 3.32 107.53 -77.16
C ILE A 7 2.11 107.12 -76.30
N LYS A 8 0.89 107.57 -76.62
CA LYS A 8 -0.32 107.20 -75.87
C LYS A 8 -0.66 105.73 -76.00
N ILE A 9 -0.46 105.15 -77.19
CA ILE A 9 -0.64 103.72 -77.44
C ILE A 9 0.37 102.94 -76.59
N LEU A 10 1.64 103.34 -76.60
CA LEU A 10 2.69 102.73 -75.79
C LEU A 10 2.36 102.75 -74.29
N PHE A 11 1.86 103.88 -73.75
CA PHE A 11 1.46 103.99 -72.35
C PHE A 11 0.27 103.09 -71.99
N LYS A 12 -0.72 102.96 -72.90
CA LYS A 12 -1.87 102.09 -72.71
C LYS A 12 -1.45 100.61 -72.72
N GLU A 13 -0.61 100.22 -73.66
CA GLU A 13 -0.03 98.87 -73.74
C GLU A 13 0.81 98.55 -72.51
N THR A 14 1.62 99.50 -72.03
CA THR A 14 2.41 99.36 -70.81
C THR A 14 1.52 99.18 -69.58
N ARG A 15 0.41 99.91 -69.49
CA ARG A 15 -0.56 99.77 -68.39
C ARG A 15 -1.29 98.43 -68.45
N GLU A 16 -1.73 98.00 -69.62
CA GLU A 16 -2.34 96.67 -69.81
C GLU A 16 -1.36 95.54 -69.50
N GLN A 17 -0.07 95.69 -69.84
CA GLN A 17 0.98 94.77 -69.43
C GLN A 17 1.16 94.75 -67.91
N PHE A 18 1.13 95.92 -67.26
CA PHE A 18 1.24 96.03 -65.82
C PHE A 18 0.04 95.39 -65.09
N ASP A 19 -1.18 95.62 -65.57
CA ASP A 19 -2.39 95.02 -65.00
C ASP A 19 -2.39 93.49 -65.16
N LYS A 20 -1.99 92.98 -66.33
CA LYS A 20 -1.77 91.53 -66.56
C LYS A 20 -0.70 90.96 -65.64
N MET A 21 0.41 91.69 -65.46
CA MET A 21 1.49 91.27 -64.56
C MET A 21 1.03 91.24 -63.10
N LYS A 22 0.18 92.18 -62.68
CA LYS A 22 -0.41 92.21 -61.35
C LYS A 22 -1.36 91.03 -61.12
N GLU A 23 -2.26 90.76 -62.06
CA GLU A 23 -3.17 89.60 -61.99
C GLU A 23 -2.39 88.27 -61.97
N GLN A 24 -1.35 88.15 -62.80
CA GLN A 24 -0.45 86.99 -62.77
C GLN A 24 0.24 86.84 -61.42
N SER A 25 0.76 87.94 -60.86
CA SER A 25 1.40 87.93 -59.55
C SER A 25 0.43 87.51 -58.43
N GLU A 26 -0.82 87.96 -58.47
CA GLU A 26 -1.85 87.58 -57.50
C GLU A 26 -2.24 86.10 -57.64
N ALA A 27 -2.34 85.59 -58.87
CA ALA A 27 -2.60 84.18 -59.15
C ALA A 27 -1.46 83.29 -58.64
N LEU A 28 -0.21 83.66 -58.92
CA LEU A 28 0.99 82.98 -58.40
C LEU A 28 1.03 82.98 -56.88
N TYR A 29 0.67 84.08 -56.22
CA TYR A 29 0.63 84.16 -54.77
C TYR A 29 -0.43 83.22 -54.17
N LYS A 30 -1.64 83.19 -54.73
CA LYS A 30 -2.70 82.26 -54.29
C LYS A 30 -2.30 80.81 -54.49
N GLN A 31 -1.67 80.48 -55.62
CA GLN A 31 -1.17 79.14 -55.88
C GLN A 31 -0.10 78.73 -54.85
N SER A 32 0.82 79.63 -54.51
CA SER A 32 1.85 79.37 -53.48
C SER A 32 1.27 79.10 -52.09
N LEU A 33 0.17 79.78 -51.74
CA LEU A 33 -0.53 79.56 -50.46
C LEU A 33 -1.22 78.19 -50.41
N LEU A 34 -1.88 77.80 -51.51
CA LEU A 34 -2.49 76.47 -51.68
C LEU A 34 -1.43 75.36 -51.55
N GLU A 35 -0.31 75.49 -52.25
CA GLU A 35 0.81 74.54 -52.16
C GLU A 35 1.37 74.43 -50.73
N LEU A 36 1.43 75.55 -50.01
CA LEU A 36 1.94 75.60 -48.63
C LEU A 36 0.97 74.98 -47.62
N GLU A 37 -0.35 75.10 -47.86
CA GLU A 37 -1.38 74.44 -47.06
C GLU A 37 -1.42 72.93 -47.31
N GLN A 38 -1.30 72.50 -48.57
CA GLN A 38 -1.13 71.09 -48.95
C GLN A 38 0.09 70.47 -48.25
N SER A 39 1.23 71.17 -48.27
CA SER A 39 2.46 70.71 -47.62
C SER A 39 2.33 70.58 -46.09
N LYS A 40 1.47 71.39 -45.45
CA LYS A 40 1.20 71.26 -44.00
C LYS A 40 0.34 70.04 -43.70
N LEU A 41 -0.68 69.77 -44.51
CA LEU A 41 -1.52 68.59 -44.40
C LEU A 41 -0.68 67.31 -44.57
N ASP A 42 0.14 67.24 -45.62
CA ASP A 42 1.04 66.11 -45.86
C ASP A 42 2.00 65.84 -44.68
N ARG A 43 2.49 66.92 -44.02
CA ARG A 43 3.35 66.79 -42.84
C ARG A 43 2.62 66.25 -41.61
N GLU A 44 1.37 66.63 -41.40
CA GLU A 44 0.55 66.12 -40.30
C GLU A 44 0.19 64.66 -40.53
N GLU A 45 -0.19 64.29 -41.76
CA GLU A 45 -0.43 62.90 -42.17
C GLU A 45 0.82 62.04 -41.94
N PHE A 46 2.00 62.54 -42.33
CA PHE A 46 3.27 61.83 -42.09
C PHE A 46 3.61 61.66 -40.60
N LYS A 47 3.19 62.58 -39.73
CA LYS A 47 3.38 62.43 -38.28
C LYS A 47 2.46 61.35 -37.71
N LEU A 48 1.19 61.33 -38.12
CA LEU A 48 0.21 60.33 -37.70
C LEU A 48 0.67 58.93 -38.13
N ASP A 49 1.08 58.77 -39.39
CA ASP A 49 1.66 57.53 -39.91
C ASP A 49 2.86 57.08 -39.06
N ARG A 50 3.74 58.02 -38.69
CA ARG A 50 4.94 57.69 -37.91
C ARG A 50 4.61 57.18 -36.51
N GLU A 51 3.59 57.74 -35.86
CA GLU A 51 3.13 57.27 -34.55
C GLU A 51 2.41 55.91 -34.66
N GLU A 52 1.58 55.71 -35.68
CA GLU A 52 0.99 54.38 -35.97
C GLU A 52 2.07 53.33 -36.23
N PHE A 53 3.10 53.66 -37.01
CA PHE A 53 4.24 52.77 -37.25
C PHE A 53 5.04 52.44 -35.98
N LYS A 54 5.13 53.36 -35.01
CA LYS A 54 5.77 53.07 -33.71
C LYS A 54 4.92 52.10 -32.91
N GLU A 55 3.61 52.29 -32.87
CA GLU A 55 2.70 51.42 -32.12
C GLU A 55 2.66 50.01 -32.74
N ILE A 56 2.63 49.92 -34.07
CA ILE A 56 2.73 48.65 -34.80
C ILE A 56 4.04 47.93 -34.44
N ARG A 57 5.20 48.62 -34.43
CA ARG A 57 6.48 48.00 -34.04
C ARG A 57 6.47 47.47 -32.62
N LYS A 58 5.83 48.19 -31.70
CA LYS A 58 5.69 47.78 -30.30
C LYS A 58 4.84 46.51 -30.20
N GLN A 59 3.69 46.48 -30.86
CA GLN A 59 2.84 45.29 -30.93
C GLN A 59 3.58 44.09 -31.55
N PHE A 60 4.36 44.30 -32.62
CA PHE A 60 5.18 43.24 -33.21
C PHE A 60 6.22 42.68 -32.23
N LYS A 61 6.82 43.54 -31.40
CA LYS A 61 7.75 43.11 -30.37
C LYS A 61 7.06 42.26 -29.30
N ASP A 62 5.91 42.69 -28.82
CA ASP A 62 5.12 41.98 -27.81
C ASP A 62 4.65 40.61 -28.34
N ILE A 63 4.26 40.52 -29.61
CA ILE A 63 3.91 39.26 -30.29
C ILE A 63 5.12 38.32 -30.33
N SER A 64 6.31 38.84 -30.67
CA SER A 64 7.54 38.03 -30.70
C SER A 64 7.90 37.48 -29.32
N GLU A 65 7.73 38.27 -28.26
CA GLU A 65 7.97 37.84 -26.88
C GLU A 65 6.95 36.80 -26.42
N MET A 66 5.66 36.98 -26.75
CA MET A 66 4.62 35.98 -26.50
C MET A 66 4.90 34.65 -27.21
N GLN A 67 5.39 34.67 -28.46
CA GLN A 67 5.73 33.46 -29.19
C GLN A 67 6.86 32.68 -28.51
N LYS A 68 7.92 33.37 -28.08
CA LYS A 68 9.02 32.74 -27.32
C LYS A 68 8.53 32.14 -26.02
N MET A 69 7.65 32.85 -25.30
CA MET A 69 7.08 32.34 -24.06
C MET A 69 6.20 31.11 -24.29
N ASN A 70 5.40 31.09 -25.35
CA ASN A 70 4.60 29.92 -25.74
C ASN A 70 5.45 28.70 -26.06
N GLU A 71 6.59 28.87 -26.76
CA GLU A 71 7.52 27.75 -27.02
C GLU A 71 8.10 27.18 -25.71
N VAL A 72 8.47 28.04 -24.77
CA VAL A 72 8.98 27.62 -23.45
C VAL A 72 7.90 26.87 -22.66
N ILE A 73 6.67 27.40 -22.64
CA ILE A 73 5.52 26.74 -21.99
C ILE A 73 5.25 25.38 -22.63
N HIS A 74 5.29 25.28 -23.96
CA HIS A 74 5.12 24.01 -24.66
C HIS A 74 6.15 22.96 -24.24
N LYS A 75 7.43 23.32 -24.23
CA LYS A 75 8.51 22.41 -23.78
C LYS A 75 8.31 21.99 -22.32
N ARG A 76 7.96 22.94 -21.45
CA ARG A 76 7.70 22.66 -20.02
C ARG A 76 6.53 21.70 -19.83
N ASN A 77 5.46 21.87 -20.61
CA ASN A 77 4.30 21.00 -20.57
C ASN A 77 4.64 19.58 -21.05
N GLU A 78 5.47 19.44 -22.08
CA GLU A 78 5.96 18.13 -22.53
C GLU A 78 6.80 17.43 -21.47
N GLU A 79 7.70 18.15 -20.78
CA GLU A 79 8.51 17.63 -19.67
C GLU A 79 7.63 17.14 -18.51
N ILE A 80 6.63 17.94 -18.10
CA ILE A 80 5.69 17.58 -17.02
C ILE A 80 4.91 16.32 -17.41
N LEU A 81 4.44 16.24 -18.66
CA LEU A 81 3.70 15.08 -19.15
C LEU A 81 4.57 13.82 -19.15
N LEU A 82 5.86 13.95 -19.51
CA LEU A 82 6.81 12.84 -19.49
C LEU A 82 7.10 12.37 -18.06
N GLN A 83 7.34 13.30 -17.13
CA GLN A 83 7.52 12.99 -15.71
C GLN A 83 6.30 12.28 -15.12
N TYR A 84 5.10 12.80 -15.40
CA TYR A 84 3.85 12.20 -14.94
C TYR A 84 3.67 10.77 -15.48
N LYS A 85 4.05 10.50 -16.73
CA LYS A 85 4.02 9.15 -17.32
C LYS A 85 5.01 8.21 -16.62
N ILE A 86 6.25 8.67 -16.38
CA ILE A 86 7.28 7.88 -15.71
C ILE A 86 6.86 7.54 -14.27
N GLU A 87 6.37 8.52 -13.52
CA GLU A 87 5.96 8.33 -12.13
C GLU A 87 4.77 7.36 -12.03
N ASN A 88 3.78 7.48 -12.92
CA ASN A 88 2.67 6.53 -12.97
C ASN A 88 3.11 5.13 -13.36
N GLN A 89 4.03 4.98 -14.30
CA GLN A 89 4.59 3.66 -14.62
C GLN A 89 5.34 3.05 -13.43
N LYS A 90 6.08 3.87 -12.66
CA LYS A 90 6.79 3.40 -11.47
C LYS A 90 5.80 2.96 -10.38
N LYS A 91 4.80 3.79 -10.06
CA LYS A 91 3.72 3.44 -9.11
C LYS A 91 2.97 2.18 -9.54
N PHE A 92 2.71 2.02 -10.83
CA PHE A 92 2.05 0.83 -11.37
C PHE A 92 2.91 -0.42 -11.15
N LYS A 93 4.21 -0.37 -11.47
CA LYS A 93 5.14 -1.49 -11.23
C LYS A 93 5.25 -1.84 -9.74
N GLU A 94 5.39 -0.84 -8.87
CA GLU A 94 5.44 -1.06 -7.41
C GLU A 94 4.15 -1.72 -6.90
N THR A 95 3.00 -1.27 -7.39
CA THR A 95 1.69 -1.86 -7.06
C THR A 95 1.58 -3.30 -7.57
N GLU A 96 2.05 -3.57 -8.78
CA GLU A 96 2.04 -4.91 -9.39
C GLU A 96 2.92 -5.88 -8.61
N GLU A 97 4.11 -5.46 -8.19
CA GLU A 97 5.02 -6.28 -7.38
C GLU A 97 4.46 -6.51 -5.97
N LEU A 98 3.89 -5.49 -5.32
CA LEU A 98 3.21 -5.65 -4.04
C LEU A 98 2.01 -6.61 -4.15
N PHE A 99 1.25 -6.53 -5.25
CA PHE A 99 0.15 -7.44 -5.53
C PHE A 99 0.64 -8.87 -5.75
N LYS A 100 1.72 -9.09 -6.53
CA LYS A 100 2.35 -10.40 -6.71
C LYS A 100 2.81 -10.98 -5.38
N LEU A 101 3.47 -10.20 -4.54
CA LEU A 101 3.91 -10.61 -3.21
C LEU A 101 2.72 -11.04 -2.35
N ARG A 102 1.66 -10.23 -2.26
CA ARG A 102 0.43 -10.57 -1.53
C ARG A 102 -0.27 -11.81 -2.08
N VAL A 103 -0.28 -12.00 -3.39
CA VAL A 103 -0.85 -13.20 -4.03
C VAL A 103 -0.02 -14.44 -3.69
N ILE A 104 1.31 -14.33 -3.68
CA ILE A 104 2.20 -15.44 -3.30
C ILE A 104 2.04 -15.76 -1.82
N GLU A 105 2.01 -14.76 -0.95
CA GLU A 105 1.76 -14.93 0.49
C GLU A 105 0.38 -15.53 0.74
N GLY A 106 -0.66 -14.99 0.13
CA GLY A 106 -2.03 -15.53 0.20
C GLY A 106 -2.13 -16.96 -0.33
N LYS A 107 -1.42 -17.31 -1.41
CA LYS A 107 -1.34 -18.69 -1.89
C LYS A 107 -0.60 -19.61 -0.93
N LYS A 108 0.47 -19.13 -0.28
CA LYS A 108 1.19 -19.90 0.76
C LYS A 108 0.32 -20.10 2.00
N GLU A 109 -0.41 -19.08 2.44
CA GLU A 109 -1.37 -19.17 3.54
C GLU A 109 -2.54 -20.08 3.20
N LEU A 110 -3.11 -19.99 1.99
CA LEU A 110 -4.16 -20.88 1.50
C LEU A 110 -3.66 -22.31 1.30
N LYS A 111 -2.40 -22.50 0.90
CA LYS A 111 -1.79 -23.84 0.80
C LYS A 111 -1.56 -24.44 2.18
N LYS A 112 -1.03 -23.67 3.14
CA LYS A 112 -0.93 -24.08 4.54
C LYS A 112 -2.31 -24.41 5.09
N LEU A 113 -3.31 -23.54 4.86
CA LEU A 113 -4.69 -23.76 5.25
C LEU A 113 -5.31 -24.98 4.55
N GLY A 114 -4.97 -25.24 3.28
CA GLY A 114 -5.39 -26.40 2.52
C GLY A 114 -4.69 -27.69 2.95
N GLU A 115 -3.45 -27.62 3.44
CA GLU A 115 -2.75 -28.71 4.12
C GLU A 115 -3.39 -28.98 5.49
N TYR A 116 -3.73 -27.93 6.26
CA TYR A 116 -4.50 -28.03 7.50
C TYR A 116 -5.90 -28.62 7.24
N ILE A 117 -6.65 -28.13 6.26
CA ILE A 117 -8.04 -28.56 5.97
C ILE A 117 -8.06 -29.94 5.27
N GLY A 118 -7.09 -30.22 4.41
CA GLY A 118 -6.92 -31.52 3.75
C GLY A 118 -6.58 -32.65 4.72
N ASN A 119 -5.88 -32.34 5.82
CA ASN A 119 -5.65 -33.26 6.94
C ASN A 119 -6.85 -33.34 7.90
N VAL A 120 -7.63 -32.26 8.06
CA VAL A 120 -8.82 -32.19 8.95
C VAL A 120 -9.97 -33.11 8.52
N ALA A 121 -10.10 -33.44 7.23
CA ALA A 121 -11.18 -34.33 6.77
C ALA A 121 -10.94 -35.81 7.13
N ASN A 122 -9.69 -36.25 7.36
CA ASN A 122 -9.36 -37.65 7.59
C ASN A 122 -8.73 -37.97 8.96
N ASN A 123 -8.26 -36.99 9.75
CA ASN A 123 -7.64 -37.30 11.04
C ASN A 123 -7.88 -36.24 12.14
N GLN A 124 -9.11 -36.16 12.65
CA GLN A 124 -9.48 -35.23 13.73
C GLN A 124 -8.64 -35.43 15.01
N GLY A 125 -8.13 -36.66 15.25
CA GLY A 125 -7.22 -36.98 16.36
C GLY A 125 -5.89 -36.23 16.25
N ASP A 126 -5.19 -36.35 15.12
CA ASP A 126 -3.89 -35.72 14.87
C ASP A 126 -3.94 -34.19 15.06
N VAL A 127 -5.04 -33.55 14.66
CA VAL A 127 -5.19 -32.09 14.81
C VAL A 127 -5.23 -31.67 16.28
N ALA A 128 -5.86 -32.49 17.14
CA ALA A 128 -5.88 -32.22 18.56
C ALA A 128 -4.48 -32.43 19.17
N GLU A 129 -3.85 -33.54 18.84
CA GLU A 129 -2.49 -33.88 19.29
C GLU A 129 -1.47 -32.80 18.94
N GLU A 130 -1.42 -32.40 17.66
CA GLU A 130 -0.49 -31.38 17.16
C GLU A 130 -0.71 -30.02 17.85
N PHE A 131 -1.97 -29.61 18.06
CA PHE A 131 -2.28 -28.35 18.74
C PHE A 131 -1.78 -28.34 20.19
N PHE A 132 -2.10 -29.39 20.95
CA PHE A 132 -1.71 -29.45 22.36
C PHE A 132 -0.21 -29.63 22.52
N PHE A 133 0.43 -30.43 21.67
CA PHE A 133 1.89 -30.56 21.65
C PHE A 133 2.58 -29.22 21.40
N ASN A 134 2.22 -28.51 20.32
CA ASN A 134 2.84 -27.23 19.97
C ASN A 134 2.65 -26.18 21.09
N THR A 135 1.48 -26.16 21.72
CA THR A 135 1.22 -25.22 22.82
C THR A 135 2.05 -25.56 24.05
N LEU A 136 2.07 -26.83 24.47
CA LEU A 136 2.83 -27.28 25.63
C LEU A 136 4.34 -27.20 25.42
N GLN A 137 4.83 -27.38 24.19
CA GLN A 137 6.23 -27.19 23.83
C GLN A 137 6.66 -25.72 23.97
N HIS A 138 5.77 -24.78 23.67
CA HIS A 138 6.06 -23.36 23.83
C HIS A 138 6.01 -22.93 25.30
N GLU A 139 5.00 -23.39 26.05
CA GLU A 139 4.78 -22.95 27.44
C GLU A 139 5.64 -23.72 28.45
N MET A 140 5.93 -25.00 28.17
CA MET A 140 6.62 -25.95 29.05
C MET A 140 6.06 -25.99 30.47
N LYS A 141 4.74 -25.79 30.61
CA LYS A 141 4.05 -25.67 31.90
C LYS A 141 2.66 -26.29 31.88
N ILE A 142 2.23 -26.77 33.05
CA ILE A 142 0.86 -27.22 33.33
C ILE A 142 0.46 -26.62 34.67
N GLY A 143 -0.43 -25.62 34.67
CA GLY A 143 -0.73 -24.84 35.86
C GLY A 143 0.54 -24.22 36.45
N SER A 144 0.85 -24.53 37.71
CA SER A 144 2.08 -24.08 38.39
C SER A 144 3.31 -24.97 38.17
N TYR A 145 3.16 -26.11 37.48
CA TYR A 145 4.25 -27.06 37.27
C TYR A 145 5.03 -26.73 36.00
N VAL A 146 6.34 -26.65 36.09
CA VAL A 146 7.25 -26.39 34.96
C VAL A 146 7.96 -27.67 34.57
N PHE A 147 8.09 -27.91 33.27
CA PHE A 147 8.73 -29.10 32.69
C PHE A 147 9.99 -28.73 31.91
N ASN A 148 10.96 -29.65 31.85
CA ASN A 148 12.24 -29.42 31.16
C ASN A 148 12.30 -30.11 29.81
N SER A 149 11.53 -31.19 29.62
CA SER A 149 11.41 -31.90 28.35
C SER A 149 9.97 -32.26 28.06
N ILE A 150 9.66 -32.35 26.76
CA ILE A 150 8.39 -32.79 26.21
C ILE A 150 8.71 -33.81 25.10
N ILE A 151 7.98 -34.92 25.10
CA ILE A 151 8.18 -36.04 24.19
C ILE A 151 6.82 -36.39 23.59
N PRO A 152 6.61 -36.15 22.29
CA PRO A 152 5.39 -36.58 21.60
C PRO A 152 5.50 -38.05 21.19
N ASN A 153 4.36 -38.73 21.09
CA ASN A 153 4.19 -40.07 20.50
C ASN A 153 5.18 -41.10 21.04
N LEU A 154 5.38 -41.06 22.35
CA LEU A 154 6.32 -41.94 23.02
C LEU A 154 5.78 -43.38 22.94
N THR A 155 6.44 -44.21 22.15
CA THR A 155 6.05 -45.60 21.95
C THR A 155 7.09 -46.54 22.56
N SER A 156 6.62 -47.61 23.21
CA SER A 156 7.50 -48.67 23.68
C SER A 156 6.85 -50.04 23.54
N SER A 157 7.68 -51.06 23.37
CA SER A 157 7.26 -52.45 23.24
C SER A 157 8.13 -53.33 24.12
N LYS A 158 7.49 -54.17 24.95
CA LYS A 158 8.15 -55.15 25.81
C LYS A 158 7.37 -56.46 25.79
N GLY A 159 7.91 -57.47 25.11
CA GLY A 159 7.23 -58.74 24.90
C GLY A 159 5.95 -58.54 24.08
N LYS A 160 4.80 -58.89 24.65
CA LYS A 160 3.48 -58.72 24.03
C LYS A 160 2.81 -57.38 24.34
N LEU A 161 3.44 -56.54 25.16
CA LEU A 161 2.91 -55.24 25.55
C LEU A 161 3.49 -54.15 24.63
N THR A 162 2.62 -53.45 23.91
CA THR A 162 2.94 -52.25 23.14
C THR A 162 1.93 -51.18 23.48
N ASP A 163 2.40 -49.97 23.77
CA ASP A 163 1.55 -48.80 23.96
C ASP A 163 2.27 -47.53 23.48
N GLU A 164 1.46 -46.53 23.17
CA GLU A 164 1.87 -45.20 22.71
C GLU A 164 1.28 -44.14 23.64
N PHE A 165 2.02 -43.06 23.88
CA PHE A 165 1.61 -41.98 24.75
C PHE A 165 1.73 -40.66 23.99
N ASP A 166 0.59 -40.01 23.73
CA ASP A 166 0.50 -38.83 22.87
C ASP A 166 1.51 -37.75 23.28
N ILE A 167 1.51 -37.36 24.57
CA ILE A 167 2.47 -36.37 25.09
C ILE A 167 2.94 -36.79 26.49
N VAL A 168 4.26 -36.79 26.68
CA VAL A 168 4.91 -36.99 27.97
C VAL A 168 5.83 -35.81 28.28
N MET A 169 5.66 -35.17 29.43
CA MET A 169 6.52 -34.08 29.89
C MET A 169 7.29 -34.50 31.15
N VAL A 170 8.56 -34.11 31.26
CA VAL A 170 9.43 -34.55 32.38
C VAL A 170 10.21 -33.38 32.98
N ASN A 171 10.31 -33.37 34.32
CA ASN A 171 11.23 -32.50 35.06
C ASN A 171 11.68 -33.17 36.36
N GLY A 172 12.99 -33.42 36.49
CA GLY A 172 13.56 -34.11 37.63
C GLY A 172 12.88 -35.46 37.85
N ASN A 173 12.27 -35.66 39.01
CA ASN A 173 11.52 -36.87 39.36
C ASN A 173 10.00 -36.68 39.20
N THR A 174 9.56 -35.79 38.31
CA THR A 174 8.14 -35.53 38.02
C THR A 174 7.87 -35.74 36.53
N LEU A 175 6.74 -36.35 36.22
CA LEU A 175 6.31 -36.65 34.86
C LEU A 175 4.82 -36.34 34.70
N ALA A 176 4.43 -35.83 33.53
CA ALA A 176 3.04 -35.70 33.12
C ALA A 176 2.76 -36.55 31.88
N ILE A 177 1.71 -37.37 31.92
CA ILE A 177 1.17 -38.11 30.76
C ILE A 177 -0.12 -37.43 30.33
N ILE A 178 -0.21 -37.06 29.05
CA ILE A 178 -1.35 -36.32 28.51
C ILE A 178 -1.91 -37.09 27.33
N GLU A 179 -3.19 -37.47 27.42
CA GLU A 179 -3.94 -38.06 26.31
C GLU A 179 -4.72 -36.94 25.61
N THR A 180 -4.65 -36.90 24.28
CA THR A 180 -5.26 -35.87 23.45
C THR A 180 -6.45 -36.43 22.67
N LYS A 181 -7.53 -35.65 22.60
CA LYS A 181 -8.74 -35.99 21.84
C LYS A 181 -9.35 -34.75 21.21
N TYR A 182 -9.87 -34.87 19.99
CA TYR A 182 -10.69 -33.81 19.40
C TYR A 182 -11.94 -33.55 20.27
N LYS A 183 -12.65 -34.63 20.61
CA LYS A 183 -13.78 -34.65 21.53
C LYS A 183 -13.57 -35.79 22.52
N THR A 184 -13.61 -35.49 23.81
CA THR A 184 -13.32 -36.47 24.87
C THR A 184 -14.57 -37.29 25.21
N HIS A 185 -14.37 -38.55 25.55
CA HIS A 185 -15.38 -39.44 26.11
C HIS A 185 -14.91 -40.05 27.44
N VAL A 186 -15.84 -40.50 28.28
CA VAL A 186 -15.51 -41.16 29.55
C VAL A 186 -14.58 -42.37 29.34
N ASN A 187 -14.78 -43.14 28.27
CA ASN A 187 -13.89 -44.26 27.95
C ASN A 187 -12.42 -43.82 27.74
N ASP A 188 -12.15 -42.59 27.33
CA ASP A 188 -10.78 -42.09 27.14
C ASP A 188 -10.08 -41.92 28.50
N ILE A 189 -10.80 -41.40 29.51
CA ILE A 189 -10.26 -41.18 30.85
C ILE A 189 -10.10 -42.48 31.63
N GLU A 190 -11.02 -43.41 31.45
CA GLU A 190 -10.92 -44.76 32.00
C GLU A 190 -9.74 -45.51 31.39
N LYS A 191 -9.55 -45.45 30.07
CA LYS A 191 -8.37 -46.02 29.40
C LYS A 191 -7.07 -45.39 29.88
N LEU A 192 -7.03 -44.07 30.08
CA LEU A 192 -5.85 -43.39 30.62
C LEU A 192 -5.47 -43.95 31.99
N LYS A 193 -6.45 -44.10 32.89
CA LYS A 193 -6.26 -44.64 34.25
C LYS A 193 -5.92 -46.12 34.28
N GLU A 194 -6.74 -46.96 33.65
CA GLU A 194 -6.72 -48.41 33.85
C GLU A 194 -5.72 -49.12 32.95
N LYS A 195 -5.35 -48.49 31.83
CA LYS A 195 -4.45 -49.09 30.84
C LYS A 195 -3.17 -48.29 30.65
N LYS A 196 -3.27 -47.02 30.22
CA LYS A 196 -2.11 -46.22 29.81
C LYS A 196 -1.11 -46.04 30.96
N ILE A 197 -1.55 -45.52 32.11
CA ILE A 197 -0.65 -45.28 33.26
C ILE A 197 0.02 -46.59 33.76
N PRO A 198 -0.71 -47.69 34.00
CA PRO A 198 -0.08 -48.97 34.37
C PRO A 198 0.89 -49.52 33.30
N ASN A 199 0.56 -49.35 32.01
CA ASN A 199 1.44 -49.78 30.92
C ASN A 199 2.71 -48.93 30.86
N PHE A 200 2.60 -47.63 31.11
CA PHE A 200 3.74 -46.72 31.17
C PHE A 200 4.76 -47.19 32.20
N GLN A 201 4.32 -47.48 33.43
CA GLN A 201 5.20 -47.97 34.50
C GLN A 201 5.88 -49.31 34.14
N LYS A 202 5.18 -50.21 33.44
CA LYS A 202 5.73 -51.50 32.99
C LYS A 202 6.74 -51.36 31.84
N LEU A 203 6.46 -50.46 30.89
CA LEU A 203 7.26 -50.21 29.69
C LEU A 203 8.48 -49.34 29.97
N PHE A 204 8.38 -48.41 30.94
CA PHE A 204 9.43 -47.46 31.30
C PHE A 204 9.78 -47.54 32.80
N PRO A 205 10.33 -48.66 33.28
CA PRO A 205 10.61 -48.86 34.70
C PRO A 205 11.62 -47.85 35.29
N VAL A 206 12.39 -47.17 34.44
CA VAL A 206 13.30 -46.07 34.84
C VAL A 206 12.54 -44.91 35.52
N TYR A 207 11.24 -44.76 35.22
CA TYR A 207 10.39 -43.70 35.79
C TYR A 207 9.56 -44.15 37.00
N ASN A 208 9.74 -45.36 37.53
CA ASN A 208 8.89 -45.87 38.64
C ASN A 208 9.00 -45.05 39.93
N ASN A 209 10.12 -44.38 40.15
CA ASN A 209 10.33 -43.50 41.30
C ASN A 209 9.84 -42.06 41.06
N PHE A 210 9.25 -41.77 39.89
CA PHE A 210 8.81 -40.43 39.53
C PHE A 210 7.37 -40.21 40.01
N THR A 211 7.07 -38.99 40.45
CA THR A 211 5.68 -38.55 40.63
C THR A 211 5.03 -38.45 39.26
N ILE A 212 3.90 -39.14 39.06
CA ILE A 212 3.20 -39.16 37.77
C ILE A 212 1.92 -38.34 37.92
N TYR A 213 1.77 -37.32 37.09
CA TYR A 213 0.50 -36.65 36.88
C TYR A 213 -0.08 -37.08 35.54
N ALA A 214 -1.40 -37.21 35.46
CA ALA A 214 -2.06 -37.54 34.21
C ALA A 214 -3.15 -36.52 33.90
N GLY A 215 -3.38 -36.28 32.61
CA GLY A 215 -4.41 -35.36 32.18
C GLY A 215 -4.98 -35.68 30.81
N ILE A 216 -6.17 -35.15 30.56
CA ILE A 216 -6.81 -35.19 29.25
C ILE A 216 -6.82 -33.79 28.64
N ALA A 217 -6.42 -33.73 27.38
CA ALA A 217 -6.50 -32.54 26.55
C ALA A 217 -7.55 -32.72 25.46
N GLY A 218 -8.41 -31.72 25.25
CA GLY A 218 -9.33 -31.76 24.12
C GLY A 218 -9.96 -30.45 23.72
N PHE A 219 -10.36 -30.34 22.44
CA PHE A 219 -11.08 -29.17 21.94
C PHE A 219 -12.51 -29.11 22.48
N HIS A 220 -13.14 -30.27 22.65
CA HIS A 220 -14.45 -30.42 23.25
C HIS A 220 -14.39 -31.40 24.41
N ILE A 221 -14.52 -30.88 25.63
CA ILE A 221 -14.49 -31.69 26.86
C ILE A 221 -15.89 -31.80 27.42
N ASN A 222 -16.43 -33.02 27.43
CA ASN A 222 -17.77 -33.29 27.96
C ASN A 222 -17.77 -33.18 29.50
N LYS A 223 -18.91 -32.81 30.08
CA LYS A 223 -19.04 -32.57 31.53
C LYS A 223 -18.77 -33.82 32.36
N ASP A 224 -19.24 -34.98 31.90
CA ASP A 224 -18.98 -36.30 32.50
C ASP A 224 -17.48 -36.65 32.56
N VAL A 225 -16.71 -36.24 31.56
CA VAL A 225 -15.24 -36.37 31.56
C VAL A 225 -14.61 -35.45 32.62
N ILE A 226 -15.15 -34.25 32.83
CA ILE A 226 -14.67 -33.34 33.89
C ILE A 226 -14.92 -33.97 35.27
N GLU A 227 -16.13 -34.46 35.51
CA GLU A 227 -16.51 -35.11 36.77
C GLU A 227 -15.63 -36.33 37.06
N LYS A 228 -15.34 -37.16 36.03
CA LYS A 228 -14.43 -38.30 36.17
C LYS A 228 -12.97 -37.90 36.37
N ALA A 229 -12.50 -36.83 35.72
CA ALA A 229 -11.14 -36.33 35.93
C ALA A 229 -10.94 -35.84 37.35
N GLU A 230 -11.93 -35.14 37.91
CA GLU A 230 -11.94 -34.73 39.31
C GLU A 230 -11.88 -35.94 40.25
N GLU A 231 -12.70 -36.97 40.01
CA GLU A 231 -12.68 -38.22 40.77
C GLU A 231 -11.29 -38.89 40.78
N TYR A 232 -10.64 -38.96 39.61
CA TYR A 232 -9.34 -39.62 39.45
C TYR A 232 -8.16 -38.72 39.81
N GLY A 233 -8.40 -37.44 40.01
CA GLY A 233 -7.37 -36.44 40.22
C GLY A 233 -6.50 -36.18 38.99
N PHE A 234 -7.09 -36.27 37.81
CA PHE A 234 -6.46 -35.90 36.54
C PHE A 234 -6.66 -34.41 36.28
N PHE A 235 -5.65 -33.76 35.70
CA PHE A 235 -5.80 -32.39 35.22
C PHE A 235 -6.44 -32.36 33.83
N ILE A 236 -7.00 -31.21 33.47
CA ILE A 236 -7.65 -31.02 32.18
C ILE A 236 -7.01 -29.87 31.42
N LEU A 237 -6.73 -30.08 30.13
CA LEU A 237 -6.26 -29.03 29.22
C LEU A 237 -7.36 -28.69 28.21
N LYS A 238 -7.83 -27.44 28.22
CA LYS A 238 -8.84 -26.93 27.29
C LYS A 238 -8.21 -25.89 26.37
N ARG A 239 -8.72 -25.79 25.14
CA ARG A 239 -8.39 -24.66 24.28
C ARG A 239 -9.09 -23.39 24.77
N HIS A 240 -8.32 -22.34 24.99
CA HIS A 240 -8.81 -20.99 25.30
C HIS A 240 -8.29 -20.00 24.24
N GLY A 241 -9.08 -19.73 23.21
CA GLY A 241 -8.65 -18.88 22.08
C GLY A 241 -7.48 -19.49 21.30
N LYS A 242 -6.33 -18.79 21.23
CA LYS A 242 -5.06 -19.29 20.66
C LYS A 242 -4.15 -19.98 21.69
N LEU A 243 -4.59 -20.09 22.94
CA LEU A 243 -3.80 -20.58 24.08
C LEU A 243 -4.44 -21.84 24.68
N VAL A 244 -3.73 -22.50 25.60
CA VAL A 244 -4.23 -23.62 26.41
C VAL A 244 -4.49 -23.15 27.83
N GLU A 245 -5.60 -23.57 28.41
CA GLU A 245 -5.95 -23.37 29.81
C GLU A 245 -5.89 -24.71 30.55
N ALA A 246 -5.14 -24.75 31.65
CA ALA A 246 -4.96 -25.95 32.47
C ALA A 246 -5.78 -25.85 33.77
N ASP A 247 -6.74 -26.76 33.95
CA ASP A 247 -7.43 -26.96 35.22
C ASP A 247 -6.70 -28.01 36.05
N THR A 248 -5.88 -27.54 36.98
CA THR A 248 -5.05 -28.39 37.85
C THR A 248 -5.59 -28.52 39.27
N LYS A 249 -6.81 -28.04 39.54
CA LYS A 249 -7.39 -28.05 40.90
C LYS A 249 -7.48 -29.45 41.50
N PHE A 250 -7.66 -30.46 40.65
CA PHE A 250 -7.87 -31.84 41.06
C PHE A 250 -6.61 -32.71 40.94
N MET A 251 -5.52 -32.17 40.39
CA MET A 251 -4.30 -32.89 40.05
C MET A 251 -3.67 -33.60 41.26
N LYS A 252 -3.48 -34.93 41.16
CA LYS A 252 -2.89 -35.80 42.20
C LYS A 252 -1.83 -36.73 41.59
N ASP A 253 -0.93 -37.26 42.41
CA ASP A 253 0.03 -38.31 42.00
C ASP A 253 -0.72 -39.61 41.64
N GLN A 254 -0.39 -40.19 40.49
CA GLN A 254 -1.11 -41.29 39.83
C GLN A 254 -0.34 -42.61 39.82
N ARG A 255 0.75 -42.73 40.59
CA ARG A 255 1.47 -43.99 40.70
C ARG A 255 0.57 -45.09 41.27
N VAL A 256 0.51 -46.22 40.56
CA VAL A 256 -0.07 -47.46 41.10
C VAL A 256 0.92 -48.07 42.10
N SER A 257 0.45 -48.37 43.31
CA SER A 257 1.23 -49.07 44.36
C SER A 257 1.48 -50.53 44.04
#